data_AF-A0A068SH66-F1
#
_entry.id   AF-A0A068SH66-F1
#
_cell.length_a   1.000
_cell.length_b   1.000
_cell.length_c   1.000
_cell.angle_alpha   90.00
_cell.angle_beta   90.00
_cell.angle_gamma   90.00
#
_symmetry.space_group_name_H-M   'P 1'
#
loop_
_entity.id
_entity.type
_entity.pdbx_description
1 polymer ?
#
loop_
_entity_poly.entity_id
_entity_poly.type
_entity_poly.pdbx_seq_one_letter_code
_entity_poly.pdbx_strand_id
1 'polypeptide(L)'
;MPVVKDYSTENRRLTIWDFTEQFPNSITVDRWLYQEKVYAQSMKCQAGFDMKIVEITKNGRPQLVWNCTHAACDACKRQRKSLRDGSFFSGIKIGMHQVLGIVWLYLYKVEMQGISDLTGASAPTVRSVIHLLYRLMNADIKDEDVTIGGKDSDGNAIIVEVDESKFGKRKSHRGHRVEGVWVVGGVEKTPERKLFVTTVEDRKKDTLHLILGNYIKAGSEIRTDCWKGYCGLSRLPGKQYRHKTVNHAKEFKTAAGVHTNTIEGTWNGIKSLIRARHRTAPTMKYRLAEFIFRRKHANDLWGGVIKALKEVSFDKFAAQDDVDEEFIYTEVRRERADLDHDDAEFGGDDGWETESESEDDANDGNYRVVNRKRKQRRN
;
A
#
# COMPACT_ATOMS: atom_id res chain seq x y z
N MET A 1 -4.68 -22.09 -7.90
CA MET A 1 -3.56 -22.85 -8.50
C MET A 1 -2.30 -22.00 -8.43
N PRO A 2 -1.14 -22.62 -8.15
CA PRO A 2 0.10 -21.91 -7.88
C PRO A 2 0.52 -21.13 -9.12
N VAL A 3 1.04 -19.93 -8.92
CA VAL A 3 1.82 -19.23 -9.96
C VAL A 3 2.92 -20.19 -10.36
N VAL A 4 2.92 -20.63 -11.62
CA VAL A 4 4.05 -21.39 -12.18
C VAL A 4 5.24 -20.45 -12.07
N LYS A 5 6.09 -20.71 -11.08
CA LYS A 5 7.36 -20.02 -10.96
C LYS A 5 8.21 -20.53 -12.08
N ASP A 6 8.51 -19.65 -13.02
CA ASP A 6 9.62 -19.85 -13.91
C ASP A 6 10.89 -19.93 -13.06
N TYR A 7 11.50 -21.12 -13.00
CA TYR A 7 12.76 -21.35 -12.29
C TYR A 7 13.97 -21.11 -13.22
N SER A 8 13.77 -20.60 -14.43
CA SER A 8 14.84 -20.38 -15.42
C SER A 8 15.65 -19.09 -15.20
N THR A 9 15.23 -18.19 -14.30
CA THR A 9 16.04 -17.04 -13.92
C THR A 9 16.95 -17.38 -12.73
N GLU A 10 18.26 -17.27 -12.93
CA GLU A 10 19.38 -17.39 -11.97
C GLU A 10 19.34 -16.38 -10.79
N ASN A 11 18.18 -16.10 -10.19
CA ASN A 11 18.09 -15.33 -8.95
C ASN A 11 17.91 -16.28 -7.77
N ARG A 12 19.03 -16.88 -7.33
CA ARG A 12 19.07 -17.59 -6.05
C ARG A 12 18.59 -16.64 -4.95
N ARG A 13 17.50 -17.00 -4.26
CA ARG A 13 16.99 -16.22 -3.12
C ARG A 13 18.07 -16.12 -2.06
N LEU A 14 18.35 -14.91 -1.60
CA LEU A 14 19.28 -14.65 -0.52
C LEU A 14 18.81 -15.43 0.73
N THR A 15 19.65 -16.32 1.23
CA THR A 15 19.35 -17.06 2.47
C THR A 15 19.67 -16.21 3.69
N ILE A 16 19.25 -16.67 4.88
CA ILE A 16 19.61 -15.98 6.12
C ILE A 16 21.14 -15.93 6.32
N TRP A 17 21.85 -16.99 5.92
CA TRP A 17 23.31 -17.08 6.02
C TRP A 17 23.98 -16.08 5.08
N ASP A 18 23.56 -16.09 3.81
CA ASP A 18 24.06 -15.14 2.81
C ASP A 18 23.80 -13.69 3.28
N PHE A 19 22.64 -13.42 3.87
CA PHE A 19 22.30 -12.09 4.41
C PHE A 19 23.21 -11.68 5.57
N THR A 20 23.47 -12.58 6.52
CA THR A 20 24.33 -12.28 7.67
C THR A 20 25.81 -12.14 7.29
N GLU A 21 26.27 -12.88 6.28
CA GLU A 21 27.62 -12.76 5.73
C GLU A 21 27.79 -11.46 4.95
N GLN A 22 26.77 -11.06 4.19
CA GLN A 22 26.77 -9.81 3.43
C GLN A 22 26.66 -8.59 4.35
N PHE A 23 25.88 -8.68 5.44
CA PHE A 23 25.57 -7.56 6.33
C PHE A 23 25.93 -7.83 7.80
N PRO A 24 27.20 -8.14 8.12
CA PRO A 24 27.60 -8.54 9.48
C PRO A 24 27.58 -7.39 10.48
N ASN A 25 27.63 -6.13 10.00
CA ASN A 25 27.66 -4.95 10.86
C ASN A 25 27.17 -3.70 10.12
N SER A 26 27.00 -2.60 10.86
CA SER A 26 26.44 -1.35 10.32
C SER A 26 27.31 -0.71 9.24
N ILE A 27 28.64 -0.77 9.35
CA ILE A 27 29.52 -0.10 8.37
C ILE A 27 29.49 -0.81 7.02
N THR A 28 29.42 -2.15 6.99
CA THR A 28 29.26 -2.91 5.75
C THR A 28 27.93 -2.56 5.07
N VAL A 29 26.85 -2.49 5.84
CA VAL A 29 25.54 -2.05 5.32
C VAL A 29 25.60 -0.62 4.79
N ASP A 30 26.18 0.30 5.55
CA ASP A 30 26.26 1.71 5.16
C ASP A 30 27.08 1.90 3.87
N ARG A 31 28.17 1.13 3.68
CA ARG A 31 28.96 1.11 2.43
C ARG A 31 28.14 0.57 1.27
N TRP A 32 27.44 -0.55 1.48
CA TRP A 32 26.61 -1.17 0.44
C TRP A 32 25.46 -0.25 0.01
N LEU A 33 24.73 0.35 0.95
CA LEU A 33 23.66 1.31 0.63
C LEU A 33 24.18 2.57 -0.09
N TYR A 34 25.40 3.00 0.20
CA TYR A 34 26.05 4.06 -0.57
C TYR A 34 26.36 3.63 -2.01
N GLN A 35 26.91 2.43 -2.22
CA GLN A 35 27.18 1.86 -3.56
C GLN A 35 25.90 1.66 -4.37
N GLU A 36 24.83 1.23 -3.71
CA GLU A 36 23.50 1.08 -4.30
C GLU A 36 22.82 2.41 -4.62
N LYS A 37 23.45 3.55 -4.27
CA LYS A 37 22.91 4.91 -4.45
C LYS A 37 21.63 5.18 -3.66
N VAL A 38 21.40 4.45 -2.57
CA VAL A 38 20.33 4.73 -1.60
C VAL A 38 20.69 5.96 -0.75
N TYR A 39 21.97 6.14 -0.46
CA TYR A 39 22.46 7.34 0.19
C TYR A 39 22.87 8.40 -0.83
N ALA A 40 22.81 9.66 -0.41
CA ALA A 40 23.27 10.79 -1.22
C ALA A 40 24.70 10.55 -1.69
N GLN A 41 24.99 10.81 -2.96
CA GLN A 41 26.33 10.60 -3.55
C GLN A 41 27.24 11.82 -3.40
N SER A 42 26.65 12.96 -3.02
CA SER A 42 27.37 14.18 -2.69
C SER A 42 26.64 14.89 -1.56
N MET A 43 27.39 15.64 -0.75
CA MET A 43 26.81 16.43 0.32
C MET A 43 27.57 17.74 0.47
N LYS A 44 26.81 18.82 0.66
CA LYS A 44 27.34 20.13 1.00
C LYS A 44 27.17 20.44 2.48
N CYS A 45 28.14 21.18 2.99
CA CYS A 45 28.07 21.71 4.33
C CYS A 45 27.07 22.88 4.40
N GLN A 46 26.77 23.37 5.60
CA GLN A 46 25.83 24.49 5.75
C GLN A 46 26.33 25.79 5.10
N ALA A 47 27.65 25.91 4.90
CA ALA A 47 28.30 27.00 4.16
C ALA A 47 28.48 26.71 2.65
N GLY A 48 27.91 25.62 2.12
CA GLY A 48 27.92 25.29 0.69
C GLY A 48 29.16 24.56 0.16
N PHE A 49 30.14 24.24 1.01
CA PHE A 49 31.35 23.49 0.61
C PHE A 49 31.13 21.99 0.55
N ASP A 50 31.83 21.32 -0.35
CA ASP A 50 31.74 19.86 -0.52
C ASP A 50 32.33 19.10 0.68
N MET A 51 31.64 18.02 1.05
CA MET A 51 32.02 17.11 2.11
C MET A 51 32.55 15.80 1.52
N LYS A 52 33.50 15.16 2.21
CA LYS A 52 34.00 13.82 1.86
C LYS A 52 33.55 12.81 2.90
N ILE A 53 33.34 11.58 2.48
CA ILE A 53 33.07 10.48 3.41
C ILE A 53 34.37 10.09 4.08
N VAL A 54 34.35 10.01 5.40
CA VAL A 54 35.47 9.52 6.21
C VAL A 54 34.95 8.49 7.20
N GLU A 55 35.81 7.53 7.53
CA GLU A 55 35.56 6.58 8.60
C GLU A 55 36.05 7.17 9.92
N ILE A 56 35.20 7.12 10.94
CA ILE A 56 35.52 7.53 12.29
C ILE A 56 35.20 6.40 13.27
N THR A 57 35.91 6.37 14.39
CA THR A 57 35.58 5.49 15.50
C THR A 57 34.73 6.26 16.50
N LYS A 58 33.51 5.79 16.76
CA LYS A 58 32.61 6.33 17.78
C LYS A 58 32.19 5.21 18.71
N ASN A 59 32.42 5.36 20.01
CA ASN A 59 32.16 4.35 21.04
C ASN A 59 32.77 2.97 20.68
N GLY A 60 34.00 2.97 20.17
CA GLY A 60 34.72 1.75 19.77
C GLY A 60 34.19 1.07 18.50
N ARG A 61 33.26 1.69 17.76
CA ARG A 61 32.72 1.14 16.51
C ARG A 61 33.02 2.06 15.32
N PRO A 62 33.40 1.50 14.16
CA PRO A 62 33.62 2.29 12.96
C PRO A 62 32.27 2.79 12.40
N GLN A 63 32.26 4.04 11.95
CA GLN A 63 31.10 4.71 11.36
C GLN A 63 31.54 5.60 10.19
N LEU A 64 30.72 5.66 9.15
CA LEU A 64 30.94 6.57 8.03
C LEU A 64 30.20 7.88 8.28
N VAL A 65 30.89 9.00 8.08
CA VAL A 65 30.33 10.34 8.20
C VAL A 65 30.76 11.21 7.03
N TRP A 66 29.91 12.15 6.66
CA TRP A 66 30.31 13.27 5.83
C TRP A 66 31.13 14.23 6.67
N ASN A 67 32.33 14.57 6.22
CA ASN A 67 33.23 15.51 6.87
C ASN A 67 33.55 16.66 5.92
N CYS A 68 33.38 17.90 6.41
CA CYS A 68 33.71 19.08 5.62
C CYS A 68 35.22 19.13 5.32
N THR A 69 35.56 19.37 4.06
CA THR A 69 36.96 19.40 3.59
C THR A 69 37.61 20.76 3.75
N HIS A 70 36.82 21.81 3.95
CA HIS A 70 37.31 23.17 4.10
C HIS A 70 38.05 23.37 5.44
N ALA A 71 38.97 24.33 5.50
CA ALA A 71 39.49 24.85 6.76
C ALA A 71 38.32 25.31 7.65
N ALA A 72 38.46 25.23 8.98
CA ALA A 72 37.40 25.67 9.86
C ALA A 72 37.07 27.15 9.57
N CYS A 73 35.82 27.44 9.21
CA CYS A 73 35.28 28.78 9.11
C CYS A 73 34.07 28.90 10.04
N ASP A 74 33.70 30.13 10.43
CA ASP A 74 32.65 30.37 11.41
C ASP A 74 31.29 29.80 10.98
N ALA A 75 31.04 29.75 9.67
CA ALA A 75 29.80 29.23 9.10
C ALA A 75 29.70 27.70 9.12
N CYS A 76 30.79 26.96 8.89
CA CYS A 76 30.74 25.49 8.78
C CYS A 76 31.33 24.76 9.99
N LYS A 77 32.26 25.39 10.72
CA LYS A 77 33.00 24.83 11.87
C LYS A 77 33.54 23.41 11.66
N ARG A 78 33.96 23.07 10.43
CA ARG A 78 34.33 21.70 10.02
C ARG A 78 33.30 20.65 10.44
N GLN A 79 32.02 20.97 10.21
CA GLN A 79 30.90 20.12 10.57
C GLN A 79 31.06 18.69 10.04
N ARG A 80 30.48 17.76 10.81
CA ARG A 80 30.28 16.38 10.41
C ARG A 80 28.78 16.10 10.34
N LYS A 81 28.35 15.37 9.32
CA LYS A 81 26.98 14.90 9.16
C LYS A 81 26.96 13.38 9.08
N SER A 82 25.89 12.77 9.55
CA SER A 82 25.67 11.33 9.36
C SER A 82 25.65 11.01 7.87
N LEU A 83 26.23 9.88 7.46
CA LEU A 83 26.09 9.39 6.08
C LEU A 83 24.62 9.24 5.67
N ARG A 84 23.74 8.97 6.66
CA ARG A 84 22.31 8.76 6.49
C ARG A 84 21.49 10.06 6.50
N ASP A 85 22.12 11.22 6.70
CA ASP A 85 21.38 12.48 6.75
C ASP A 85 20.74 12.77 5.38
N GLY A 86 19.42 13.03 5.40
CA GLY A 86 18.65 13.24 4.18
C GLY A 86 18.22 11.96 3.45
N SER A 87 18.52 10.77 3.98
CA SER A 87 17.93 9.53 3.50
C SER A 87 16.77 9.07 4.39
N PHE A 88 16.06 8.04 3.93
CA PHE A 88 15.02 7.33 4.69
C PHE A 88 15.50 6.85 6.08
N PHE A 89 16.80 6.60 6.24
CA PHE A 89 17.39 6.09 7.48
C PHE A 89 17.90 7.21 8.41
N SER A 90 17.61 8.47 8.09
CA SER A 90 17.97 9.61 8.92
C SER A 90 17.34 9.49 10.33
N GLY A 91 18.13 9.81 11.36
CA GLY A 91 17.68 9.75 12.76
C GLY A 91 17.58 8.36 13.38
N ILE A 92 17.76 7.27 12.62
CA ILE A 92 17.74 5.91 13.18
C ILE A 92 18.96 5.67 14.08
N LYS A 93 18.70 5.26 15.32
CA LYS A 93 19.72 5.09 16.38
C LYS A 93 20.29 3.67 16.48
N ILE A 94 19.56 2.66 16.01
CA ILE A 94 20.02 1.27 16.02
C ILE A 94 21.01 0.98 14.87
N GLY A 95 21.68 -0.17 14.94
CA GLY A 95 22.61 -0.59 13.90
C GLY A 95 21.89 -0.87 12.58
N MET A 96 22.51 -0.50 11.45
CA MET A 96 21.87 -0.67 10.13
C MET A 96 21.72 -2.14 9.72
N HIS A 97 22.61 -3.01 10.20
CA HIS A 97 22.46 -4.46 10.09
C HIS A 97 21.19 -4.95 10.80
N GLN A 98 20.84 -4.38 11.96
CA GLN A 98 19.57 -4.69 12.63
C GLN A 98 18.39 -4.12 11.86
N VAL A 99 18.47 -2.90 11.32
CA VAL A 99 17.39 -2.30 10.50
C VAL A 99 17.08 -3.17 9.28
N LEU A 100 18.10 -3.47 8.46
CA LEU A 100 17.92 -4.31 7.29
C LEU A 100 17.51 -5.73 7.67
N GLY A 101 18.03 -6.28 8.77
CA GLY A 101 17.63 -7.59 9.29
C GLY A 101 16.16 -7.64 9.70
N ILE A 102 15.65 -6.60 10.38
CA ILE A 102 14.22 -6.48 10.71
C ILE A 102 13.38 -6.46 9.44
N VAL A 103 13.75 -5.64 8.46
CA VAL A 103 13.02 -5.56 7.18
C VAL A 103 13.03 -6.90 6.46
N TRP A 104 14.21 -7.53 6.34
CA TRP A 104 14.37 -8.82 5.69
C TRP A 104 13.51 -9.90 6.37
N LEU A 105 13.64 -10.09 7.69
CA LEU A 105 12.85 -11.08 8.43
C LEU A 105 11.34 -10.81 8.33
N TYR A 106 10.93 -9.54 8.33
CA TYR A 106 9.53 -9.16 8.15
C TYR A 106 9.01 -9.52 6.75
N LEU A 107 9.80 -9.35 5.69
CA LEU A 107 9.44 -9.77 4.33
C LEU A 107 9.19 -11.28 4.27
N TYR A 108 9.95 -12.08 5.03
CA TYR A 108 9.79 -13.53 5.17
C TYR A 108 8.75 -13.97 6.20
N LYS A 109 7.93 -13.03 6.70
CA LYS A 109 6.79 -13.30 7.60
C LYS A 109 7.17 -13.89 8.97
N VAL A 110 8.39 -13.61 9.43
CA VAL A 110 8.77 -13.90 10.81
C VAL A 110 7.92 -13.06 11.77
N GLU A 111 7.46 -13.66 12.87
CA GLU A 111 6.67 -12.95 13.86
C GLU A 111 7.50 -11.88 14.58
N MET A 112 6.85 -10.77 14.98
CA MET A 112 7.47 -9.64 15.70
C MET A 112 8.39 -10.06 16.85
N GLN A 113 7.97 -11.04 17.66
CA GLN A 113 8.78 -11.55 18.76
C GLN A 113 10.02 -12.27 18.23
N GLY A 114 9.86 -13.15 17.24
CA GLY A 114 11.01 -13.80 16.59
C GLY A 114 11.97 -12.80 15.94
N ILE A 115 11.48 -11.71 15.34
CA ILE A 115 12.33 -10.63 14.82
C ILE A 115 13.10 -9.97 15.96
N SER A 116 12.43 -9.65 17.07
CA SER A 116 13.04 -9.08 18.27
C SER A 116 14.18 -9.96 18.78
N ASP A 117 13.92 -11.27 18.91
CA ASP A 117 14.87 -12.23 19.46
C ASP A 117 16.08 -12.44 18.52
N LEU A 118 15.83 -12.58 17.20
CA LEU A 118 16.89 -12.82 16.20
C LEU A 118 17.77 -11.60 15.94
N THR A 119 17.23 -10.39 16.06
CA THR A 119 17.98 -9.15 15.79
C THR A 119 18.55 -8.50 17.05
N GLY A 120 18.11 -8.93 18.24
CA GLY A 120 18.41 -8.30 19.52
C GLY A 120 17.84 -6.89 19.67
N ALA A 121 16.92 -6.47 18.80
CA ALA A 121 16.25 -5.17 18.88
C ALA A 121 15.00 -5.28 19.76
N SER A 122 14.68 -4.24 20.54
CA SER A 122 13.48 -4.24 21.37
C SER A 122 12.19 -4.27 20.52
N ALA A 123 11.12 -4.88 21.04
CA ALA A 123 9.83 -4.90 20.32
C ALA A 123 9.30 -3.51 19.89
N PRO A 124 9.43 -2.43 20.70
CA PRO A 124 9.11 -1.06 20.25
C PRO A 124 9.96 -0.60 19.06
N THR A 125 11.26 -0.93 19.06
CA THR A 125 12.16 -0.63 17.93
C THR A 125 11.74 -1.38 16.67
N VAL A 126 11.47 -2.69 16.78
CA VAL A 126 11.01 -3.52 15.65
C VAL A 126 9.73 -2.95 15.05
N ARG A 127 8.76 -2.56 15.90
CA ARG A 127 7.53 -1.88 15.46
C ARG A 127 7.82 -0.58 14.71
N SER A 128 8.74 0.23 15.22
CA SER A 128 9.11 1.51 14.60
C SER A 128 9.73 1.32 13.22
N VAL A 129 10.62 0.32 13.05
CA VAL A 129 11.22 -0.01 11.75
C VAL A 129 10.17 -0.56 10.77
N ILE A 130 9.24 -1.38 11.23
CA ILE A 130 8.15 -1.89 10.37
C ILE A 130 7.18 -0.76 9.99
N HIS A 131 6.94 0.20 10.88
CA HIS A 131 6.17 1.39 10.53
C HIS A 131 6.86 2.20 9.42
N LEU A 132 8.17 2.40 9.53
CA LEU A 132 8.95 3.00 8.44
C LEU A 132 8.79 2.18 7.14
N LEU A 133 8.93 0.86 7.21
CA LEU A 133 8.75 -0.01 6.03
C LEU A 133 7.37 0.16 5.38
N TYR A 134 6.31 0.33 6.15
CA TYR A 134 4.99 0.64 5.60
C TYR A 134 4.94 1.98 4.87
N ARG A 135 5.61 3.01 5.38
CA ARG A 135 5.71 4.32 4.71
C ARG A 135 6.44 4.19 3.38
N LEU A 136 7.52 3.43 3.36
CA LEU A 136 8.26 3.11 2.13
C LEU A 136 7.37 2.37 1.12
N MET A 137 6.64 1.34 1.57
CA MET A 137 5.73 0.58 0.72
C MET A 137 4.62 1.47 0.15
N ASN A 138 4.03 2.35 0.97
CA ASN A 138 3.00 3.29 0.52
C ASN A 138 3.55 4.26 -0.54
N ALA A 139 4.71 4.84 -0.29
CA ALA A 139 5.30 5.81 -1.21
C ALA A 139 5.85 5.21 -2.51
N ASP A 140 6.11 3.89 -2.55
CA ASP A 140 6.41 3.17 -3.79
C ASP A 140 5.17 2.93 -4.66
N ILE A 141 3.98 2.86 -4.06
CA ILE A 141 2.73 2.62 -4.79
C ILE A 141 2.30 3.91 -5.49
N LYS A 142 2.10 3.82 -6.81
CA LYS A 142 1.67 4.95 -7.65
C LYS A 142 0.26 4.73 -8.18
N ASP A 143 -0.38 5.80 -8.67
CA ASP A 143 -1.74 5.74 -9.24
C ASP A 143 -1.85 4.66 -10.34
N GLU A 144 -0.83 4.52 -11.19
CA GLU A 144 -0.76 3.51 -12.26
C GLU A 144 -0.64 2.05 -11.78
N ASP A 145 -0.20 1.82 -10.53
CA ASP A 145 -0.09 0.49 -9.94
C ASP A 145 -1.46 -0.04 -9.49
N VAL A 146 -2.37 0.88 -9.13
CA VAL A 146 -3.73 0.58 -8.64
C VAL A 146 -4.82 0.92 -9.65
N THR A 147 -4.51 1.60 -10.75
CA THR A 147 -5.47 1.84 -11.84
C THR A 147 -5.49 0.66 -12.80
N ILE A 148 -6.64 -0.01 -12.90
CA ILE A 148 -6.79 -1.30 -13.61
C ILE A 148 -7.81 -1.25 -14.76
N GLY A 149 -7.81 -2.28 -15.59
CA GLY A 149 -8.73 -2.43 -16.71
C GLY A 149 -8.31 -1.63 -17.94
N GLY A 150 -9.28 -1.29 -18.78
CA GLY A 150 -9.14 -0.57 -20.04
C GLY A 150 -9.32 -1.51 -21.22
N LYS A 151 -8.50 -1.31 -22.25
CA LYS A 151 -8.42 -2.19 -23.42
C LYS A 151 -7.02 -2.81 -23.50
N ASP A 152 -6.96 -4.05 -23.95
CA ASP A 152 -5.70 -4.72 -24.26
C ASP A 152 -5.09 -4.21 -25.58
N SER A 153 -3.95 -4.79 -25.98
CA SER A 153 -3.24 -4.45 -27.22
C SER A 153 -4.08 -4.65 -28.48
N ASP A 154 -5.07 -5.54 -28.42
CA ASP A 154 -5.94 -5.90 -29.53
C ASP A 154 -7.24 -5.09 -29.52
N GLY A 155 -7.39 -4.16 -28.56
CA GLY A 155 -8.56 -3.30 -28.42
C GLY A 155 -9.74 -3.96 -27.71
N ASN A 156 -9.59 -5.18 -27.19
CA ASN A 156 -10.62 -5.85 -26.41
C ASN A 156 -10.67 -5.31 -24.99
N ALA A 157 -11.87 -5.24 -24.40
CA ALA A 157 -12.00 -4.77 -23.02
C ALA A 157 -11.35 -5.76 -22.05
N ILE A 158 -10.49 -5.24 -21.18
CA ILE A 158 -9.97 -5.99 -20.05
C ILE A 158 -11.10 -6.23 -19.06
N ILE A 159 -11.21 -7.47 -18.60
CA ILE A 159 -12.22 -7.88 -17.63
C ILE A 159 -11.70 -7.59 -16.22
N VAL A 160 -12.51 -6.89 -15.42
CA VAL A 160 -12.27 -6.61 -14.01
C VAL A 160 -13.38 -7.25 -13.18
N GLU A 161 -13.01 -8.15 -12.26
CA GLU A 161 -13.94 -8.70 -11.26
C GLU A 161 -13.90 -7.78 -10.02
N VAL A 162 -15.06 -7.32 -9.56
CA VAL A 162 -15.22 -6.38 -8.43
C VAL A 162 -16.14 -7.00 -7.38
N ASP A 163 -15.78 -6.81 -6.11
CA ASP A 163 -16.53 -7.32 -4.95
C ASP A 163 -16.20 -6.53 -3.68
N GLU A 164 -17.01 -6.72 -2.63
CA GLU A 164 -16.79 -6.21 -1.28
C GLU A 164 -16.43 -7.31 -0.30
N SER A 165 -15.53 -6.99 0.63
CA SER A 165 -15.25 -7.87 1.75
C SER A 165 -15.22 -7.14 3.08
N LYS A 166 -15.96 -7.68 4.05
CA LYS A 166 -15.86 -7.24 5.44
C LYS A 166 -14.70 -7.93 6.15
N PHE A 167 -13.73 -7.15 6.61
CA PHE A 167 -12.62 -7.56 7.46
C PHE A 167 -13.00 -7.35 8.93
N GLY A 168 -12.45 -8.16 9.84
CA GLY A 168 -12.77 -8.03 11.28
C GLY A 168 -14.19 -8.48 11.66
N LYS A 169 -14.87 -9.29 10.83
CA LYS A 169 -16.20 -9.86 11.16
C LYS A 169 -16.08 -11.02 12.17
N ARG A 170 -17.05 -11.15 13.09
CA ARG A 170 -17.24 -12.36 13.91
C ARG A 170 -17.48 -13.58 13.01
N LYS A 171 -16.99 -14.76 13.41
CA LYS A 171 -17.51 -16.02 12.87
C LYS A 171 -18.79 -16.38 13.64
N SER A 172 -19.93 -16.49 12.94
CA SER A 172 -21.17 -17.06 13.48
C SER A 172 -21.73 -16.38 14.76
N HIS A 173 -21.75 -15.04 14.80
CA HIS A 173 -22.29 -14.19 15.89
C HIS A 173 -21.77 -14.42 17.33
N ARG A 174 -20.93 -15.44 17.58
CA ARG A 174 -20.33 -15.77 18.88
C ARG A 174 -19.03 -15.00 19.13
N GLY A 175 -18.76 -14.63 20.39
CA GLY A 175 -17.51 -13.96 20.83
C GLY A 175 -17.56 -12.43 20.91
N HIS A 176 -16.41 -11.77 21.11
CA HIS A 176 -16.29 -10.32 21.30
C HIS A 176 -16.70 -9.51 20.04
N ARG A 177 -17.30 -8.33 20.20
CA ARG A 177 -17.70 -7.46 19.05
C ARG A 177 -16.42 -6.84 18.49
N VAL A 178 -16.21 -6.96 17.18
CA VAL A 178 -15.13 -6.25 16.48
C VAL A 178 -15.81 -5.38 15.43
N GLU A 179 -15.49 -4.11 15.43
CA GLU A 179 -15.92 -3.19 14.38
C GLU A 179 -15.22 -3.60 13.08
N GLY A 180 -16.00 -4.13 12.14
CA GLY A 180 -15.46 -4.66 10.90
C GLY A 180 -15.21 -3.53 9.90
N VAL A 181 -14.14 -3.67 9.12
CA VAL A 181 -13.77 -2.71 8.06
C VAL A 181 -14.30 -3.23 6.73
N TRP A 182 -15.07 -2.41 6.02
CA TRP A 182 -15.44 -2.72 4.65
C TRP A 182 -14.30 -2.36 3.70
N VAL A 183 -13.99 -3.27 2.79
CA VAL A 183 -12.99 -3.08 1.74
C VAL A 183 -13.65 -3.40 0.41
N VAL A 184 -13.57 -2.48 -0.54
CA VAL A 184 -13.95 -2.68 -1.94
C VAL A 184 -12.68 -3.00 -2.71
N GLY A 185 -12.74 -3.94 -3.64
CA GLY A 185 -11.60 -4.26 -4.48
C GLY A 185 -12.00 -4.74 -5.86
N GLY A 186 -11.09 -4.54 -6.81
CA GLY A 186 -11.21 -5.06 -8.16
C GLY A 186 -9.92 -5.73 -8.59
N VAL A 187 -10.04 -6.79 -9.39
CA VAL A 187 -8.89 -7.51 -9.94
C VAL A 187 -9.09 -7.81 -11.42
N GLU A 188 -8.05 -7.59 -12.21
CA GLU A 188 -8.06 -7.94 -13.63
C GLU A 188 -8.01 -9.46 -13.84
N LYS A 189 -8.71 -9.93 -14.87
CA LYS A 189 -8.53 -11.29 -15.42
C LYS A 189 -7.42 -11.31 -16.47
N THR A 190 -6.25 -10.84 -16.09
CA THR A 190 -5.02 -10.84 -16.88
C THR A 190 -3.97 -11.75 -16.21
N PRO A 191 -2.89 -12.16 -16.90
CA PRO A 191 -1.78 -12.86 -16.25
C PRO A 191 -1.14 -12.06 -15.09
N GLU A 192 -1.03 -10.74 -15.24
CA GLU A 192 -0.47 -9.82 -14.24
C GLU A 192 -1.39 -9.69 -13.02
N ARG A 193 -2.71 -9.82 -13.24
CA ARG A 193 -3.75 -9.70 -12.23
C ARG A 193 -3.58 -8.43 -11.40
N LYS A 194 -3.45 -7.27 -12.05
CA LYS A 194 -3.43 -5.99 -11.34
C LYS A 194 -4.70 -5.81 -10.53
N LEU A 195 -4.63 -5.07 -9.44
CA LEU A 195 -5.76 -4.88 -8.54
C LEU A 195 -5.75 -3.50 -7.89
N PHE A 196 -6.94 -3.06 -7.47
CA PHE A 196 -7.09 -2.03 -6.44
C PHE A 196 -7.82 -2.62 -5.24
N VAL A 197 -7.52 -2.10 -4.05
CA VAL A 197 -8.25 -2.38 -2.81
C VAL A 197 -8.28 -1.12 -1.98
N THR A 198 -9.48 -0.71 -1.54
CA THR A 198 -9.69 0.49 -0.74
C THR A 198 -10.62 0.21 0.43
N THR A 199 -10.35 0.82 1.58
CA THR A 199 -11.30 0.84 2.70
C THR A 199 -12.44 1.81 2.38
N VAL A 200 -13.66 1.49 2.83
CA VAL A 200 -14.84 2.36 2.68
C VAL A 200 -15.62 2.44 3.98
N GLU A 201 -16.22 3.61 4.24
CA GLU A 201 -17.09 3.84 5.39
C GLU A 201 -18.50 3.30 5.15
N ASP A 202 -19.04 3.56 3.95
CA ASP A 202 -20.31 3.04 3.48
C ASP A 202 -20.16 2.34 2.13
N ARG A 203 -21.20 1.59 1.77
CA ARG A 203 -21.27 0.91 0.49
C ARG A 203 -22.47 1.43 -0.31
N LYS A 204 -22.73 2.74 -0.27
CA LYS A 204 -23.78 3.32 -1.09
C LYS A 204 -23.39 3.26 -2.56
N LYS A 205 -24.39 3.20 -3.43
CA LYS A 205 -24.20 3.18 -4.89
C LYS A 205 -23.23 4.28 -5.35
N ASP A 206 -23.42 5.51 -4.88
CA ASP A 206 -22.57 6.65 -5.28
C ASP A 206 -21.11 6.47 -4.85
N THR A 207 -20.89 5.97 -3.63
CA THR A 207 -19.56 5.66 -3.10
C THR A 207 -18.86 4.61 -3.97
N LEU A 208 -19.56 3.53 -4.34
CA LEU A 208 -19.02 2.49 -5.21
C LEU A 208 -18.75 3.02 -6.62
N HIS A 209 -19.70 3.72 -7.21
CA HIS A 209 -19.58 4.30 -8.55
C HIS A 209 -18.38 5.25 -8.64
N LEU A 210 -18.16 6.08 -7.63
CA LEU A 210 -17.01 6.98 -7.55
C LEU A 210 -15.70 6.21 -7.44
N ILE A 211 -15.63 5.20 -6.56
CA ILE A 211 -14.44 4.33 -6.42
C ILE A 211 -14.12 3.64 -7.73
N LEU A 212 -15.10 2.97 -8.34
CA LEU A 212 -14.92 2.25 -9.60
C LEU A 212 -14.59 3.20 -10.75
N GLY A 213 -15.14 4.41 -10.75
CA GLY A 213 -14.76 5.46 -11.68
C GLY A 213 -13.28 5.86 -11.56
N ASN A 214 -12.75 5.95 -10.33
CA ASN A 214 -11.37 6.37 -10.08
C ASN A 214 -10.34 5.28 -10.40
N TYR A 215 -10.63 4.01 -10.07
CA TYR A 215 -9.66 2.92 -10.20
C TYR A 215 -9.79 2.09 -11.47
N ILE A 216 -10.94 2.11 -12.16
CA ILE A 216 -11.14 1.32 -13.38
C ILE A 216 -11.07 2.25 -14.60
N LYS A 217 -10.25 1.86 -15.59
CA LYS A 217 -10.12 2.63 -16.83
C LYS A 217 -11.35 2.48 -17.70
N ALA A 218 -11.69 3.55 -18.42
CA ALA A 218 -12.79 3.55 -19.38
C ALA A 218 -12.66 2.42 -20.43
N GLY A 219 -13.80 1.89 -20.89
CA GLY A 219 -13.88 0.81 -21.86
C GLY A 219 -13.69 -0.61 -21.29
N SER A 220 -13.59 -0.76 -19.98
CA SER A 220 -13.47 -2.07 -19.29
C SER A 220 -14.76 -2.90 -19.32
N GLU A 221 -14.65 -4.21 -19.15
CA GLU A 221 -15.76 -5.08 -18.77
C GLU A 221 -15.72 -5.33 -17.25
N ILE A 222 -16.70 -4.84 -16.52
CA ILE A 222 -16.83 -5.02 -15.07
C ILE A 222 -17.75 -6.22 -14.80
N ARG A 223 -17.31 -7.11 -13.91
CA ARG A 223 -18.07 -8.28 -13.42
C ARG A 223 -18.26 -8.19 -11.91
N THR A 224 -19.50 -8.16 -11.45
CA THR A 224 -19.87 -8.09 -10.03
C THR A 224 -20.87 -9.19 -9.68
N ASP A 225 -21.21 -9.31 -8.40
CA ASP A 225 -22.43 -9.99 -7.98
C ASP A 225 -23.70 -9.19 -8.39
N CYS A 226 -24.88 -9.71 -8.02
CA CYS A 226 -26.18 -9.08 -8.29
C CYS A 226 -26.59 -8.02 -7.26
N TRP A 227 -25.65 -7.39 -6.56
CA TRP A 227 -26.00 -6.41 -5.55
C TRP A 227 -26.42 -5.05 -6.15
N LYS A 228 -27.51 -4.46 -5.60
CA LYS A 228 -28.15 -3.22 -6.09
C LYS A 228 -27.18 -2.03 -6.15
N GLY A 229 -26.14 -2.03 -5.33
CA GLY A 229 -25.11 -0.98 -5.32
C GLY A 229 -24.34 -0.85 -6.65
N TYR A 230 -24.33 -1.89 -7.48
CA TYR A 230 -23.66 -1.89 -8.79
C TYR A 230 -24.58 -1.57 -9.96
N CYS A 231 -25.88 -1.34 -9.72
CA CYS A 231 -26.83 -1.05 -10.79
C CYS A 231 -26.50 0.30 -11.46
N GLY A 232 -26.29 0.29 -12.77
CA GLY A 232 -26.05 1.50 -13.57
C GLY A 232 -24.59 1.79 -13.87
N LEU A 233 -23.65 0.90 -13.56
CA LEU A 233 -22.23 1.07 -13.91
C LEU A 233 -21.99 1.29 -15.41
N SER A 234 -22.76 0.61 -16.27
CA SER A 234 -22.71 0.79 -17.72
C SER A 234 -23.14 2.17 -18.20
N ARG A 235 -23.82 2.96 -17.35
CA ARG A 235 -24.32 4.31 -17.66
C ARG A 235 -23.42 5.41 -17.08
N LEU A 236 -22.31 5.06 -16.44
CA LEU A 236 -21.38 6.07 -15.89
C LEU A 236 -20.79 6.95 -17.01
N PRO A 237 -20.94 8.29 -16.93
CA PRO A 237 -20.48 9.21 -17.98
C PRO A 237 -19.00 9.07 -18.27
N GLY A 238 -18.63 9.08 -19.55
CA GLY A 238 -17.23 9.02 -19.99
C GLY A 238 -16.50 7.70 -19.72
N LYS A 239 -17.12 6.73 -19.04
CA LYS A 239 -16.49 5.45 -18.69
C LYS A 239 -16.76 4.33 -19.68
N GLN A 240 -17.94 4.29 -20.31
CA GLN A 240 -18.28 3.30 -21.33
C GLN A 240 -18.06 1.84 -20.85
N TYR A 241 -18.40 1.54 -19.60
CA TYR A 241 -18.22 0.20 -19.03
C TYR A 241 -19.20 -0.80 -19.63
N ARG A 242 -18.74 -2.03 -19.85
CA ARG A 242 -19.62 -3.19 -20.05
C ARG A 242 -19.82 -3.87 -18.71
N HIS A 243 -21.04 -3.84 -18.16
CA HIS A 243 -21.31 -4.46 -16.87
C HIS A 243 -22.01 -5.81 -17.05
N LYS A 244 -21.51 -6.84 -16.37
CA LYS A 244 -22.12 -8.18 -16.27
C LYS A 244 -22.23 -8.55 -14.80
N THR A 245 -23.33 -9.20 -14.44
CA THR A 245 -23.57 -9.66 -13.06
C THR A 245 -23.57 -11.18 -12.99
N VAL A 246 -23.27 -11.71 -11.80
CA VAL A 246 -23.37 -13.14 -11.48
C VAL A 246 -24.31 -13.30 -10.30
N ASN A 247 -25.37 -14.09 -10.50
CA ASN A 247 -26.31 -14.38 -9.43
C ASN A 247 -25.84 -15.60 -8.62
N HIS A 248 -25.11 -15.36 -7.54
CA HIS A 248 -24.58 -16.41 -6.66
C HIS A 248 -25.66 -17.20 -5.90
N ALA A 249 -26.91 -16.72 -5.85
CA ALA A 249 -28.02 -17.47 -5.26
C ALA A 249 -28.55 -18.56 -6.20
N LYS A 250 -28.28 -18.45 -7.51
CA LYS A 250 -28.78 -19.39 -8.53
C LYS A 250 -27.68 -20.24 -9.15
N GLU A 251 -26.51 -19.67 -9.43
CA GLU A 251 -25.46 -20.34 -10.21
C GLU A 251 -24.04 -19.96 -9.73
N PHE A 252 -23.14 -20.94 -9.60
CA PHE A 252 -21.71 -20.71 -9.30
C PHE A 252 -20.93 -20.14 -10.50
N LYS A 253 -21.46 -20.34 -11.71
CA LYS A 253 -20.93 -19.83 -12.98
C LYS A 253 -22.13 -19.72 -13.91
N THR A 254 -22.32 -18.56 -14.54
CA THR A 254 -23.41 -18.40 -15.50
C THR A 254 -23.22 -19.31 -16.72
N ALA A 255 -24.28 -19.59 -17.48
CA ALA A 255 -24.18 -20.31 -18.75
C ALA A 255 -23.20 -19.64 -19.75
N ALA A 256 -23.03 -18.32 -19.66
CA ALA A 256 -22.06 -17.53 -20.43
C ALA A 256 -20.62 -17.58 -19.86
N GLY A 257 -20.41 -18.35 -18.79
CA GLY A 257 -19.11 -18.58 -18.16
C GLY A 257 -18.61 -17.47 -17.24
N VAL A 258 -19.46 -16.53 -16.83
CA VAL A 258 -19.12 -15.42 -15.93
C VAL A 258 -19.09 -15.92 -14.48
N HIS A 259 -18.03 -15.54 -13.75
CA HIS A 259 -17.82 -15.83 -12.32
C HIS A 259 -16.94 -14.73 -11.70
N THR A 260 -16.84 -14.69 -10.37
CA THR A 260 -16.04 -13.74 -9.56
C THR A 260 -14.94 -14.44 -8.72
N ASN A 261 -14.61 -15.69 -9.05
CA ASN A 261 -13.63 -16.51 -8.31
C ASN A 261 -12.24 -15.86 -8.15
N THR A 262 -11.84 -14.95 -9.04
CA THR A 262 -10.52 -14.31 -8.99
C THR A 262 -10.47 -13.28 -7.85
N ILE A 263 -11.54 -12.50 -7.68
CA ILE A 263 -11.65 -11.54 -6.58
C ILE A 263 -11.85 -12.26 -5.24
N GLU A 264 -12.64 -13.35 -5.21
CA GLU A 264 -12.77 -14.21 -4.02
C GLU A 264 -11.42 -14.80 -3.57
N GLY A 265 -10.64 -15.34 -4.53
CA GLY A 265 -9.29 -15.83 -4.28
C GLY A 265 -8.35 -14.73 -3.78
N THR A 266 -8.52 -13.50 -4.27
CA THR A 266 -7.77 -12.32 -3.81
C THR A 266 -8.12 -11.97 -2.37
N TRP A 267 -9.40 -12.01 -1.99
CA TRP A 267 -9.81 -11.83 -0.59
C TRP A 267 -9.23 -12.88 0.34
N ASN A 268 -9.20 -14.14 -0.08
CA ASN A 268 -8.54 -15.19 0.70
C ASN A 268 -7.04 -14.90 0.88
N GLY A 269 -6.36 -14.45 -0.17
CA GLY A 269 -4.95 -14.02 -0.11
C GLY A 269 -4.72 -12.90 0.91
N ILE A 270 -5.52 -11.82 0.85
CA ILE A 270 -5.41 -10.68 1.78
C ILE A 270 -5.69 -11.13 3.21
N LYS A 271 -6.77 -11.90 3.44
CA LYS A 271 -7.12 -12.40 4.76
C LYS A 271 -6.04 -13.35 5.31
N SER A 272 -5.43 -14.19 4.49
CA SER A 272 -4.34 -15.07 4.91
C SER A 272 -3.08 -14.28 5.28
N LEU A 273 -2.82 -13.16 4.59
CA LEU A 273 -1.70 -12.26 4.90
C LEU A 273 -1.88 -11.52 6.24
N ILE A 274 -3.11 -11.15 6.57
CA ILE A 274 -3.43 -10.31 7.72
C ILE A 274 -4.03 -11.16 8.86
N ARG A 275 -3.29 -11.30 9.97
CA ARG A 275 -3.80 -11.93 11.20
C ARG A 275 -5.13 -11.29 11.61
N ALA A 276 -6.10 -12.11 12.03
CA ALA A 276 -7.46 -11.64 12.32
C ALA A 276 -7.52 -10.46 13.30
N ARG A 277 -6.66 -10.47 14.34
CA ARG A 277 -6.56 -9.38 15.34
C ARG A 277 -6.04 -8.04 14.80
N HIS A 278 -5.45 -8.03 13.59
CA HIS A 278 -4.96 -6.82 12.91
C HIS A 278 -5.90 -6.39 11.76
N ARG A 279 -7.12 -6.92 11.71
CA ARG A 279 -8.12 -6.55 10.70
C ARG A 279 -9.03 -5.45 11.26
N THR A 280 -8.44 -4.32 11.61
CA THR A 280 -9.10 -3.18 12.29
C THR A 280 -8.94 -1.89 11.48
N ALA A 281 -9.83 -0.92 11.65
CA ALA A 281 -9.82 0.33 10.87
C ALA A 281 -8.47 1.07 10.91
N PRO A 282 -7.82 1.26 12.07
CA PRO A 282 -6.55 2.00 12.12
C PRO A 282 -5.39 1.32 11.40
N THR A 283 -5.44 -0.01 11.27
CA THR A 283 -4.32 -0.79 10.74
C THR A 283 -4.54 -1.24 9.30
N MET A 284 -5.78 -1.25 8.81
CA MET A 284 -6.11 -1.82 7.51
C MET A 284 -5.38 -1.12 6.37
N LYS A 285 -5.28 0.22 6.42
CA LYS A 285 -4.54 1.00 5.41
C LYS A 285 -3.14 0.44 5.18
N TYR A 286 -2.33 0.34 6.23
CA TYR A 286 -0.98 -0.24 6.19
C TYR A 286 -0.95 -1.67 5.62
N ARG A 287 -1.92 -2.50 6.01
CA ARG A 287 -1.99 -3.90 5.59
C ARG A 287 -2.33 -4.04 4.10
N LEU A 288 -3.17 -3.17 3.57
CA LEU A 288 -3.49 -3.12 2.15
C LEU A 288 -2.28 -2.63 1.34
N ALA A 289 -1.54 -1.60 1.79
CA ALA A 289 -0.27 -1.19 1.16
C ALA A 289 0.71 -2.36 1.07
N GLU A 290 0.91 -3.09 2.17
CA GLU A 290 1.80 -4.25 2.15
C GLU A 290 1.34 -5.33 1.16
N PHE A 291 0.03 -5.54 1.01
CA PHE A 291 -0.48 -6.49 0.03
C PHE A 291 -0.23 -6.01 -1.42
N ILE A 292 -0.52 -4.74 -1.72
CA ILE A 292 -0.30 -4.14 -3.04
C ILE A 292 1.19 -4.18 -3.38
N PHE A 293 2.06 -3.72 -2.47
CA PHE A 293 3.51 -3.73 -2.64
C PHE A 293 4.05 -5.15 -2.89
N ARG A 294 3.60 -6.13 -2.11
CA ARG A 294 4.03 -7.54 -2.29
C ARG A 294 3.57 -8.12 -3.62
N ARG A 295 2.44 -7.68 -4.15
CA ARG A 295 1.94 -8.09 -5.46
C ARG A 295 2.75 -7.47 -6.58
N LYS A 296 2.99 -6.16 -6.50
CA LYS A 296 3.83 -5.39 -7.44
C LYS A 296 5.24 -5.98 -7.56
N HIS A 297 5.83 -6.38 -6.43
CA HIS A 297 7.19 -6.92 -6.36
C HIS A 297 7.23 -8.43 -6.12
N ALA A 298 6.23 -9.19 -6.58
CA ALA A 298 6.08 -10.62 -6.25
C ALA A 298 7.28 -11.50 -6.64
N ASN A 299 8.02 -11.11 -7.70
CA ASN A 299 9.19 -11.83 -8.18
C ASN A 299 10.43 -11.57 -7.31
N ASP A 300 10.60 -10.34 -6.82
CA ASP A 300 11.73 -9.93 -5.98
C ASP A 300 11.33 -8.86 -4.97
N LEU A 301 10.89 -9.30 -3.78
CA LEU A 301 10.47 -8.40 -2.70
C LEU A 301 11.64 -7.60 -2.13
N TRP A 302 12.84 -8.20 -2.06
CA TRP A 302 14.00 -7.52 -1.51
C TRP A 302 14.48 -6.44 -2.47
N GLY A 303 14.65 -6.77 -3.75
CA GLY A 303 14.95 -5.79 -4.79
C GLY A 303 13.89 -4.69 -4.89
N GLY A 304 12.61 -5.03 -4.71
CA GLY A 304 11.52 -4.05 -4.62
C GLY A 304 11.73 -3.03 -3.49
N VAL A 305 12.11 -3.49 -2.29
CA VAL A 305 12.44 -2.60 -1.15
C VAL A 305 13.64 -1.72 -1.47
N ILE A 306 14.71 -2.30 -2.04
CA ILE A 306 15.93 -1.57 -2.37
C ILE A 306 15.69 -0.54 -3.47
N LYS A 307 14.87 -0.86 -4.47
CA LYS A 307 14.42 0.07 -5.51
C LYS A 307 13.61 1.21 -4.91
N ALA A 308 12.62 0.90 -4.08
CA ALA A 308 11.81 1.91 -3.41
C ALA A 308 12.67 2.87 -2.57
N LEU A 309 13.69 2.36 -1.87
CA LEU A 309 14.62 3.18 -1.08
C LEU A 309 15.46 4.15 -1.94
N LYS A 310 15.66 3.87 -3.23
CA LYS A 310 16.38 4.74 -4.16
C LYS A 310 15.48 5.80 -4.80
N GLU A 311 14.24 5.43 -5.10
CA GLU A 311 13.34 6.23 -5.94
C GLU A 311 12.43 7.17 -5.12
N VAL A 312 12.09 6.78 -3.89
CA VAL A 312 11.17 7.56 -3.06
C VAL A 312 11.91 8.70 -2.35
N SER A 313 11.44 9.93 -2.55
CA SER A 313 11.86 11.10 -1.76
C SER A 313 11.12 11.13 -0.42
N PHE A 314 11.85 11.29 0.67
CA PHE A 314 11.28 11.44 2.00
C PHE A 314 11.53 12.85 2.52
N ASP A 315 10.46 13.59 2.80
CA ASP A 315 10.58 14.81 3.57
C ASP A 315 11.08 14.48 4.99
N LYS A 316 11.98 15.32 5.52
CA LYS A 316 12.50 15.16 6.89
C LYS A 316 11.36 15.40 7.88
N PHE A 317 10.57 14.38 8.19
CA PHE A 317 9.58 14.48 9.26
C PHE A 317 10.30 14.39 10.60
N ALA A 318 10.28 15.50 11.34
CA ALA A 318 10.64 15.48 12.75
C ALA A 318 9.72 14.48 13.47
N ALA A 319 10.24 13.76 14.45
CA ALA A 319 9.54 12.71 15.19
C ALA A 319 8.33 13.22 16.04
N GLN A 320 7.82 14.41 15.74
CA GLN A 320 6.81 15.15 16.50
C GLN A 320 5.63 15.64 15.66
N ASP A 321 5.68 15.53 14.33
CA ASP A 321 4.56 15.94 13.50
C ASP A 321 3.65 14.74 13.24
N ASP A 322 2.49 14.75 13.89
CA ASP A 322 1.35 13.84 13.67
C ASP A 322 0.70 14.20 12.33
N VAL A 323 1.46 14.04 11.23
CA VAL A 323 0.98 14.29 9.87
C VAL A 323 0.22 13.06 9.42
N ASP A 324 -1.06 13.23 9.11
CA ASP A 324 -1.88 12.19 8.48
C ASP A 324 -1.18 11.69 7.21
N GLU A 325 -0.70 10.46 7.23
CA GLU A 325 -0.13 9.80 6.05
C GLU A 325 -1.25 9.57 5.04
N GLU A 326 -1.16 10.25 3.89
CA GLU A 326 -2.07 10.09 2.76
C GLU A 326 -1.78 8.75 2.05
N PHE A 327 -2.80 7.92 1.93
CA PHE A 327 -2.73 6.66 1.18
C PHE A 327 -3.57 6.81 -0.07
N ILE A 328 -2.89 6.77 -1.22
CA ILE A 328 -3.51 6.94 -2.54
C ILE A 328 -4.73 6.02 -2.73
N TYR A 329 -4.69 4.82 -2.13
CA TYR A 329 -5.72 3.80 -2.25
C TYR A 329 -6.75 3.80 -1.12
N THR A 330 -6.78 4.78 -0.20
CA THR A 330 -7.81 4.87 0.86
C THR A 330 -8.71 6.08 0.77
N GLU A 331 -8.33 7.11 0.00
CA GLU A 331 -9.16 8.30 -0.18
C GLU A 331 -9.98 8.21 -1.46
N VAL A 332 -11.30 8.26 -1.31
CA VAL A 332 -12.20 8.45 -2.43
C VAL A 332 -12.05 9.90 -2.88
N ARG A 333 -11.25 10.16 -3.92
CA ARG A 333 -11.11 11.49 -4.52
C ARG A 333 -12.50 11.98 -4.97
N ARG A 334 -13.08 12.94 -4.25
CA ARG A 334 -14.34 13.61 -4.60
C ARG A 334 -14.02 14.82 -5.48
N GLU A 335 -14.13 14.68 -6.81
CA GLU A 335 -14.19 15.86 -7.68
C GLU A 335 -15.63 16.39 -7.70
N ARG A 336 -15.79 17.71 -7.54
CA ARG A 336 -17.09 18.37 -7.31
C ARG A 336 -18.05 18.34 -8.51
N ALA A 337 -17.61 17.86 -9.67
CA ALA A 337 -18.40 17.84 -10.90
C ALA A 337 -19.23 16.55 -11.08
N ASP A 338 -18.97 15.51 -10.28
CA ASP A 338 -19.50 14.16 -10.51
C ASP A 338 -20.83 13.87 -9.79
N LEU A 339 -21.43 14.85 -9.11
CA LEU A 339 -22.55 14.63 -8.18
C LEU A 339 -23.88 15.31 -8.56
N ASP A 340 -23.96 16.00 -9.70
CA ASP A 340 -25.22 16.60 -10.16
C ASP A 340 -25.85 15.69 -11.23
N HIS A 341 -26.44 14.57 -10.81
CA HIS A 341 -27.29 13.75 -11.68
C HIS A 341 -28.69 13.65 -11.09
N ASP A 342 -29.67 14.11 -11.89
CA ASP A 342 -31.09 14.04 -11.56
C ASP A 342 -31.54 12.58 -11.46
N ASP A 343 -31.93 12.17 -10.26
CA ASP A 343 -32.50 10.85 -9.98
C ASP A 343 -33.91 10.64 -10.60
N ALA A 344 -34.43 11.63 -11.31
CA ALA A 344 -35.76 11.63 -11.90
C ALA A 344 -35.92 10.70 -13.13
N GLU A 345 -34.82 10.24 -13.75
CA GLU A 345 -34.87 9.32 -14.91
C GLU A 345 -34.76 7.82 -14.56
N PHE A 346 -34.79 7.44 -13.27
CA PHE A 346 -34.54 6.06 -12.82
C PHE A 346 -35.79 5.22 -12.51
N GLY A 347 -36.98 5.63 -12.97
CA GLY A 347 -38.22 4.87 -12.82
C GLY A 347 -38.47 3.93 -14.00
N GLY A 348 -37.99 2.69 -13.95
CA GLY A 348 -38.34 1.70 -14.98
C GLY A 348 -37.67 0.34 -14.84
N ASP A 349 -37.47 -0.16 -13.61
CA ASP A 349 -37.09 -1.57 -13.40
C ASP A 349 -37.65 -2.08 -12.05
N ASP A 350 -38.97 -1.99 -11.94
CA ASP A 350 -39.81 -2.50 -10.87
C ASP A 350 -40.10 -3.98 -11.10
N GLY A 351 -39.15 -4.84 -10.72
CA GLY A 351 -39.29 -6.28 -10.89
C GLY A 351 -38.40 -7.14 -10.00
N TRP A 352 -38.10 -6.74 -8.76
CA TRP A 352 -37.34 -7.60 -7.84
C TRP A 352 -37.83 -7.51 -6.40
N GLU A 353 -38.51 -8.56 -5.94
CA GLU A 353 -38.73 -8.85 -4.53
C GLU A 353 -37.38 -9.20 -3.88
N THR A 354 -36.99 -8.40 -2.88
CA THR A 354 -35.91 -8.71 -1.95
C THR A 354 -36.54 -9.13 -0.63
N GLU A 355 -36.27 -10.36 -0.18
CA GLU A 355 -36.51 -10.72 1.22
C GLU A 355 -35.63 -9.83 2.10
N SER A 356 -36.28 -9.10 3.01
CA SER A 356 -35.68 -8.22 3.99
C SER A 356 -34.94 -9.03 5.06
N GLU A 357 -33.62 -8.91 5.13
CA GLU A 357 -32.93 -9.04 6.41
C GLU A 357 -33.10 -7.70 7.14
N SER A 358 -33.79 -7.73 8.28
CA SER A 358 -34.19 -6.54 9.06
C SER A 358 -32.98 -5.76 9.58
N GLU A 359 -32.84 -4.52 9.11
CA GLU A 359 -31.96 -3.49 9.65
C GLU A 359 -32.75 -2.62 10.64
N ASP A 360 -32.52 -2.82 11.94
CA ASP A 360 -32.80 -1.80 12.95
C ASP A 360 -31.46 -1.16 13.33
N ASP A 361 -31.27 0.11 12.97
CA ASP A 361 -30.51 1.09 13.75
C ASP A 361 -30.65 2.47 13.07
N ALA A 362 -31.77 3.11 13.34
CA ALA A 362 -31.87 4.56 13.24
C ALA A 362 -31.16 5.18 14.44
N ASN A 363 -30.14 6.02 14.21
CA ASN A 363 -29.98 7.19 15.06
C ASN A 363 -29.29 8.35 14.35
N ASP A 364 -29.95 9.49 14.49
CA ASP A 364 -29.65 10.82 14.01
C ASP A 364 -28.40 11.39 14.70
N GLY A 365 -27.57 12.10 13.94
CA GLY A 365 -26.26 12.55 14.36
C GLY A 365 -25.76 13.66 13.45
N ASN A 366 -26.34 14.84 13.61
CA ASN A 366 -25.99 16.08 12.92
C ASN A 366 -24.49 16.46 13.12
N TYR A 367 -23.67 16.35 12.08
CA TYR A 367 -22.28 16.83 12.09
C TYR A 367 -22.08 18.01 11.13
N ARG A 368 -21.69 19.15 11.72
CA ARG A 368 -21.28 20.38 11.01
C ARG A 368 -19.96 20.15 10.26
N VAL A 369 -20.00 20.37 8.93
CA VAL A 369 -18.82 20.39 8.07
C VAL A 369 -18.07 21.71 8.24
N VAL A 370 -16.81 21.66 8.69
CA VAL A 370 -15.89 22.81 8.70
C VAL A 370 -15.04 22.77 7.43
N ASN A 371 -15.39 23.62 6.46
CA ASN A 371 -14.58 23.88 5.27
C ASN A 371 -13.30 24.63 5.64
N ARG A 372 -12.13 24.05 5.35
CA ARG A 372 -10.88 24.83 5.18
C ARG A 372 -10.26 24.53 3.82
N LYS A 373 -10.54 25.44 2.87
CA LYS A 373 -9.79 25.57 1.62
C LYS A 373 -8.31 25.78 1.93
N ARG A 374 -7.41 25.10 1.22
CA ARG A 374 -6.01 25.52 1.15
C ARG A 374 -5.60 25.82 -0.29
N LYS A 375 -5.06 27.03 -0.45
CA LYS A 375 -4.40 27.56 -1.65
C LYS A 375 -3.23 26.66 -2.04
N GLN A 376 -3.19 26.25 -3.31
CA GLN A 376 -1.97 25.80 -3.97
C GLN A 376 -0.91 26.90 -3.87
N ARG A 377 0.26 26.57 -3.33
CA ARG A 377 1.49 27.31 -3.56
C ARG A 377 2.36 26.48 -4.48
N ARG A 378 2.57 26.99 -5.69
CA ARG A 378 3.68 26.59 -6.56
C ARG A 378 4.99 26.94 -5.86
N ASN A 379 5.94 26.01 -5.90
CA ASN A 379 7.33 26.27 -6.19
C ASN A 379 7.90 25.04 -6.88
#